data_AF-A0A7S4IND9-F1
#
_entry.id   AF-A0A7S4IND9-F1
#
_cell.length_a   1.000
_cell.length_b   1.000
_cell.length_c   1.000
_cell.angle_alpha   90.00
_cell.angle_beta   90.00
_cell.angle_gamma   90.00
#
_symmetry.space_group_name_H-M   'P 1'
#
loop_
_entity.id
_entity.type
_entity.pdbx_description
1 polymer ?
#
loop_
_entity_poly.entity_id
_entity_poly.type
_entity_poly.pdbx_seq_one_letter_code
_entity_poly.pdbx_strand_id
1 'polypeptide(L)'
;RPQHLILMEYCEGGTALSVCNTLRQNNQRFDLPSLIIAFGQICNAVSYLHAQRPPIVHRDLKPVNFLVKNGAYKLCDFGSAVFGHVDLRTPRARSEAEEVIQKTTTQMFRAPEMVDLYMVKKLTQATDVWALGCCLYSLAFFQNCFEEGSNLAILSRNYKIPDDNPYGEGIVELIDRMLTVDVKARADMTEVILCLSAIYSGRPLPPRKQVKVKKPAEGEGQVEEKKDRVGKFRTDGQGIVTQEPIVEPKKNMEAKKLNPDSAAARRRRAANRGGDSPTHGAPSDSDPAPLTSELRSQHHSTGAAPKPVKMKDFETSFSDLFAFKGTPAGDPFGRNGRVGKSIHQDHHEKDYFSVSIDPPALLIGWMAVAHAIMRLIFPLPLALSATVGYAIAGLWYEWAHFLAHTR
;
A
#
# COMPACT_ATOMS: atom_id res chain seq x y z
N ARG A 1 -33.80 16.40 -0.35
CA ARG A 1 -32.41 16.29 -0.88
C ARG A 1 -32.30 14.94 -1.58
N PRO A 2 -31.70 14.85 -2.78
CA PRO A 2 -31.50 13.56 -3.43
C PRO A 2 -30.61 12.66 -2.55
N GLN A 3 -31.08 11.44 -2.29
CA GLN A 3 -30.28 10.41 -1.64
C GLN A 3 -29.60 9.60 -2.73
N HIS A 4 -28.28 9.41 -2.61
CA HIS A 4 -27.52 8.54 -3.49
C HIS A 4 -27.31 7.21 -2.77
N LEU A 5 -27.62 6.11 -3.44
CA LEU A 5 -27.48 4.76 -2.90
C LEU A 5 -26.49 4.00 -3.79
N ILE A 6 -25.49 3.39 -3.17
CA ILE A 6 -24.51 2.53 -3.85
C ILE A 6 -24.70 1.12 -3.26
N LEU A 7 -25.15 0.18 -4.09
CA LEU A 7 -25.28 -1.22 -3.71
C LEU A 7 -23.97 -1.96 -4.02
N MET A 8 -23.41 -2.64 -3.03
CA MET A 8 -22.15 -3.38 -3.13
C MET A 8 -22.32 -4.78 -2.55
N GLU A 9 -21.37 -5.66 -2.84
CA GLU A 9 -21.33 -6.97 -2.21
C GLU A 9 -21.11 -6.88 -0.70
N TYR A 10 -21.76 -7.76 0.06
CA TYR A 10 -21.49 -7.94 1.49
C TYR A 10 -20.25 -8.81 1.70
N CYS A 11 -19.43 -8.43 2.68
CA CYS A 11 -18.20 -9.12 3.10
C CYS A 11 -18.33 -9.52 4.58
N GLU A 12 -18.62 -10.79 4.83
CA GLU A 12 -18.96 -11.34 6.16
C GLU A 12 -17.78 -11.40 7.14
N GLY A 13 -16.54 -11.37 6.65
CA GLY A 13 -15.33 -11.39 7.47
C GLY A 13 -14.99 -10.05 8.13
N GLY A 14 -15.82 -9.01 7.92
CA GLY A 14 -15.58 -7.67 8.44
C GLY A 14 -14.40 -6.99 7.75
N THR A 15 -13.70 -6.13 8.49
CA THR A 15 -12.53 -5.38 8.03
C THR A 15 -11.22 -6.07 8.42
N ALA A 16 -10.10 -5.73 7.79
CA ALA A 16 -8.78 -6.20 8.19
C ALA A 16 -8.46 -5.77 9.63
N LEU A 17 -8.92 -4.57 10.04
CA LEU A 17 -8.84 -4.12 11.43
C LEU A 17 -9.61 -5.04 12.40
N SER A 18 -10.82 -5.50 12.04
CA SER A 18 -11.56 -6.44 12.88
C SER A 18 -10.86 -7.79 12.98
N VAL A 19 -10.23 -8.27 11.91
CA VAL A 19 -9.41 -9.50 11.97
C VAL A 19 -8.26 -9.33 12.96
N CYS A 20 -7.52 -8.21 12.90
CA CYS A 20 -6.47 -7.91 13.89
C CYS A 20 -7.01 -7.87 15.32
N ASN A 21 -8.17 -7.26 15.53
CA ASN A 21 -8.79 -7.16 16.84
C ASN A 21 -9.20 -8.54 17.38
N THR A 22 -9.78 -9.40 16.55
CA THR A 22 -10.14 -10.78 16.93
C THR A 22 -8.90 -11.60 17.28
N LEU A 23 -7.84 -11.54 16.47
CA LEU A 23 -6.58 -12.22 16.77
C LEU A 23 -5.99 -11.72 18.10
N ARG A 24 -5.94 -10.40 18.31
CA ARG A 24 -5.45 -9.81 19.57
C ARG A 24 -6.25 -10.27 20.78
N GLN A 25 -7.59 -10.31 20.69
CA GLN A 25 -8.47 -10.78 21.77
C GLN A 25 -8.22 -12.24 22.13
N ASN A 26 -7.87 -13.06 21.14
CA ASN A 26 -7.51 -14.47 21.34
C ASN A 26 -6.04 -14.68 21.74
N ASN A 27 -5.29 -13.59 22.00
CA ASN A 27 -3.86 -13.62 22.25
C ASN A 27 -3.05 -14.31 21.13
N GLN A 28 -3.52 -14.16 19.90
CA GLN A 28 -2.90 -14.68 18.68
C GLN A 28 -2.40 -13.52 17.82
N ARG A 29 -1.51 -13.83 16.86
CA ARG A 29 -1.10 -12.93 15.78
C ARG A 29 -1.19 -13.68 14.45
N PHE A 30 -1.08 -12.96 13.34
CA PHE A 30 -0.77 -13.63 12.08
C PHE A 30 0.58 -14.34 12.22
N ASP A 31 0.67 -15.58 11.74
CA ASP A 31 1.96 -16.16 11.41
C ASP A 31 2.51 -15.49 10.14
N LEU A 32 3.82 -15.64 9.91
CA LEU A 32 4.49 -14.96 8.79
C LEU A 32 3.85 -15.28 7.42
N PRO A 33 3.53 -16.56 7.09
CA PRO A 33 2.85 -16.87 5.82
C PRO A 33 1.49 -16.19 5.68
N SER A 34 0.62 -16.23 6.71
CA SER A 34 -0.70 -15.60 6.61
C SER A 34 -0.60 -14.09 6.52
N LEU A 35 0.35 -13.45 7.22
CA LEU A 35 0.60 -12.01 7.11
C LEU A 35 0.98 -11.63 5.68
N ILE A 36 1.90 -12.38 5.06
CA ILE A 36 2.35 -12.12 3.69
C ILE A 36 1.21 -12.35 2.69
N ILE A 37 0.43 -13.41 2.84
CA ILE A 37 -0.72 -13.71 1.97
C ILE A 37 -1.76 -12.59 2.08
N ALA A 38 -2.17 -12.22 3.30
CA ALA A 38 -3.12 -11.16 3.54
C ALA A 38 -2.66 -9.82 2.95
N PHE A 39 -1.42 -9.42 3.26
CA PHE A 39 -0.87 -8.16 2.75
C PHE A 39 -0.60 -8.19 1.25
N GLY A 40 -0.24 -9.33 0.68
CA GLY A 40 -0.06 -9.50 -0.76
C GLY A 40 -1.37 -9.34 -1.54
N GLN A 41 -2.51 -9.82 -1.02
CA GLN A 41 -3.82 -9.55 -1.62
C GLN A 41 -4.18 -8.06 -1.57
N ILE A 42 -3.91 -7.41 -0.44
CA ILE A 42 -4.04 -5.94 -0.27
C ILE A 42 -3.20 -5.20 -1.31
N CYS A 43 -1.93 -5.59 -1.47
CA CYS A 43 -1.02 -5.01 -2.47
C CYS A 43 -1.52 -5.25 -3.89
N ASN A 44 -2.08 -6.41 -4.19
CA ASN A 44 -2.61 -6.74 -5.51
C ASN A 44 -3.79 -5.81 -5.88
N ALA A 45 -4.71 -5.59 -4.94
CA ALA A 45 -5.81 -4.64 -5.14
C ALA A 45 -5.27 -3.23 -5.47
N VAL A 46 -4.32 -2.70 -4.69
CA VAL A 46 -3.75 -1.36 -4.93
C VAL A 46 -2.93 -1.30 -6.22
N SER A 47 -2.16 -2.35 -6.53
CA SER A 47 -1.41 -2.46 -7.78
C SER A 47 -2.35 -2.40 -8.99
N TYR A 48 -3.51 -3.05 -8.91
CA TYR A 48 -4.55 -2.95 -9.94
C TYR A 48 -5.03 -1.50 -10.14
N LEU A 49 -5.28 -0.74 -9.07
CA LEU A 49 -5.62 0.69 -9.19
C LEU A 49 -4.51 1.50 -9.87
N HIS A 50 -3.25 1.26 -9.48
CA HIS A 50 -2.10 1.99 -9.98
C HIS A 50 -1.77 1.69 -11.46
N ALA A 51 -2.18 0.51 -11.94
CA ALA A 51 -1.99 0.08 -13.33
C ALA A 51 -3.01 0.67 -14.32
N GLN A 52 -4.06 1.32 -13.85
CA GLN A 52 -5.07 1.94 -14.72
C GLN A 52 -4.47 3.09 -15.57
N ARG A 53 -5.14 3.46 -16.67
CA ARG A 53 -4.75 4.57 -17.54
C ARG A 53 -5.92 5.57 -17.68
N PRO A 54 -5.91 6.71 -16.98
CA PRO A 54 -4.90 7.15 -16.01
C PRO A 54 -4.93 6.32 -14.71
N PRO A 55 -3.82 6.27 -13.95
CA PRO A 55 -3.75 5.55 -12.68
C PRO A 55 -4.79 6.02 -11.68
N ILE A 56 -5.33 5.14 -10.85
CA ILE A 56 -6.22 5.53 -9.75
C ILE A 56 -5.40 5.57 -8.47
N VAL A 57 -5.42 6.70 -7.75
CA VAL A 57 -4.77 6.85 -6.44
C VAL A 57 -5.86 6.88 -5.37
N HIS A 58 -5.82 5.96 -4.41
CA HIS A 58 -6.89 5.78 -3.42
C HIS A 58 -6.90 6.89 -2.35
N ARG A 59 -5.72 7.28 -1.86
CA ARG A 59 -5.47 8.35 -0.86
C ARG A 59 -6.03 8.15 0.55
N ASP A 60 -6.87 7.14 0.79
CA ASP A 60 -7.32 6.77 2.15
C ASP A 60 -7.18 5.26 2.40
N LEU A 61 -6.00 4.70 2.13
CA LEU A 61 -5.73 3.29 2.47
C LEU A 61 -5.49 3.15 3.97
N LYS A 62 -6.23 2.24 4.60
CA LYS A 62 -6.17 1.92 6.02
C LYS A 62 -6.81 0.56 6.28
N PRO A 63 -6.46 -0.16 7.36
CA PRO A 63 -7.00 -1.50 7.62
C PRO A 63 -8.53 -1.61 7.67
N VAL A 64 -9.24 -0.53 8.01
CA VAL A 64 -10.72 -0.51 8.02
C VAL A 64 -11.33 -0.50 6.60
N ASN A 65 -10.58 -0.05 5.58
CA ASN A 65 -11.01 0.00 4.18
C ASN A 65 -10.68 -1.29 3.40
N PHE A 66 -10.13 -2.30 4.05
CA PHE A 66 -9.96 -3.63 3.47
C PHE A 66 -10.94 -4.59 4.12
N LEU A 67 -11.89 -5.10 3.36
CA LEU A 67 -12.91 -6.05 3.80
C LEU A 67 -12.46 -7.48 3.54
N VAL A 68 -12.96 -8.43 4.33
CA VAL A 68 -12.66 -9.85 4.19
C VAL A 68 -13.90 -10.62 3.77
N LYS A 69 -13.79 -11.40 2.70
CA LYS A 69 -14.85 -12.27 2.19
C LYS A 69 -14.25 -13.59 1.72
N ASN A 70 -14.71 -14.71 2.27
CA ASN A 70 -14.18 -16.04 1.96
C ASN A 70 -12.64 -16.10 1.97
N GLY A 71 -12.00 -15.49 2.99
CA GLY A 71 -10.53 -15.44 3.10
C GLY A 71 -9.81 -14.46 2.15
N ALA A 72 -10.54 -13.78 1.26
CA ALA A 72 -9.99 -12.78 0.34
C ALA A 72 -10.15 -11.34 0.88
N TYR A 73 -9.08 -10.55 0.80
CA TYR A 73 -9.08 -9.12 1.12
C TYR A 73 -9.52 -8.28 -0.08
N LYS A 74 -10.51 -7.41 0.13
CA LYS A 74 -11.14 -6.55 -0.89
C LYS A 74 -11.08 -5.11 -0.46
N LEU A 75 -10.57 -4.24 -1.32
CA LEU A 75 -10.54 -2.79 -1.07
C LEU A 75 -11.94 -2.19 -1.24
N CYS A 76 -12.33 -1.32 -0.32
CA CYS A 76 -13.56 -0.52 -0.38
C CYS A 76 -13.26 0.97 -0.13
N ASP A 77 -14.31 1.79 -0.21
CA ASP A 77 -14.29 3.23 0.06
C ASP A 77 -13.40 4.07 -0.86
N PHE A 78 -13.88 4.27 -2.09
CA PHE A 78 -13.23 5.11 -3.10
C PHE A 78 -13.60 6.60 -2.99
N GLY A 79 -14.18 7.05 -1.87
CA GLY A 79 -14.65 8.44 -1.70
C GLY A 79 -13.54 9.49 -1.82
N SER A 80 -12.30 9.08 -1.57
CA SER A 80 -11.10 9.93 -1.61
C SER A 80 -10.25 9.72 -2.86
N ALA A 81 -10.63 8.78 -3.73
CA ALA A 81 -9.82 8.37 -4.86
C ALA A 81 -9.77 9.46 -5.95
N VAL A 82 -8.67 9.50 -6.71
CA VAL A 82 -8.48 10.40 -7.85
C VAL A 82 -7.90 9.67 -9.05
N PHE A 83 -8.24 10.15 -10.24
CA PHE A 83 -7.64 9.70 -11.48
C PHE A 83 -6.38 10.54 -11.79
N GLY A 84 -5.27 9.86 -12.05
CA GLY A 84 -3.97 10.43 -12.36
C GLY A 84 -3.23 10.93 -11.13
N HIS A 85 -3.11 12.24 -11.01
CA HIS A 85 -2.31 12.89 -9.97
C HIS A 85 -2.98 14.20 -9.54
N VAL A 86 -2.68 14.65 -8.32
CA VAL A 86 -3.07 15.99 -7.86
C VAL A 86 -1.92 16.94 -8.11
N ASP A 87 -2.15 18.00 -8.89
CA ASP A 87 -1.15 19.03 -9.14
C ASP A 87 -1.02 19.96 -7.92
N LEU A 88 0.22 20.26 -7.53
CA LEU A 88 0.55 21.15 -6.41
C LEU A 88 1.44 22.31 -6.86
N ARG A 89 1.62 22.56 -8.15
CA ARG A 89 2.56 23.60 -8.63
C ARG A 89 2.14 25.02 -8.24
N THR A 90 0.84 25.31 -8.22
CA THR A 90 0.31 26.65 -7.93
C THR A 90 -0.17 26.76 -6.47
N PRO A 91 -0.16 27.97 -5.86
CA PRO A 91 -0.70 28.18 -4.51
C PRO A 91 -2.18 27.78 -4.41
N ARG A 92 -2.98 28.08 -5.44
CA ARG A 92 -4.40 27.71 -5.51
C ARG A 92 -4.59 26.19 -5.48
N ALA A 93 -3.86 25.46 -6.33
CA ALA A 93 -3.97 24.00 -6.38
C ALA A 93 -3.54 23.34 -5.05
N ARG A 94 -2.53 23.90 -4.37
CA ARG A 94 -2.15 23.46 -3.01
C ARG A 94 -3.27 23.69 -2.00
N SER A 95 -3.89 24.87 -2.00
CA SER A 95 -4.98 25.19 -1.07
C SER A 95 -6.19 24.27 -1.27
N GLU A 96 -6.56 24.01 -2.52
CA GLU A 96 -7.65 23.08 -2.87
C GLU A 96 -7.31 21.64 -2.43
N ALA A 97 -6.06 21.20 -2.66
CA ALA A 97 -5.60 19.89 -2.21
C ALA A 97 -5.58 19.77 -0.69
N GLU A 98 -5.13 20.79 0.03
CA GLU A 98 -5.09 20.83 1.51
C GLU A 98 -6.49 20.64 2.11
N GLU A 99 -7.48 21.37 1.58
CA GLU A 99 -8.87 21.26 2.02
C GLU A 99 -9.44 19.86 1.81
N VAL A 100 -9.21 19.27 0.63
CA VAL A 100 -9.67 17.91 0.30
C VAL A 100 -8.98 16.89 1.20
N ILE A 101 -7.66 16.97 1.37
CA ILE A 101 -6.90 16.03 2.22
C ILE A 101 -7.40 16.11 3.66
N GLN A 102 -7.62 17.31 4.18
CA GLN A 102 -8.11 17.49 5.55
C GLN A 102 -9.48 16.86 5.77
N LYS A 103 -10.36 16.90 4.77
CA LYS A 103 -11.74 16.35 4.84
C LYS A 103 -11.84 14.86 4.57
N THR A 104 -10.98 14.31 3.71
CA THR A 104 -11.20 12.98 3.09
C THR A 104 -10.17 11.93 3.44
N THR A 105 -9.13 12.27 4.23
CA THR A 105 -8.06 11.31 4.53
C THR A 105 -7.81 11.18 6.03
N THR A 106 -7.37 10.00 6.44
CA THR A 106 -7.07 9.69 7.86
C THR A 106 -5.64 10.09 8.21
N GLN A 107 -5.46 11.00 9.17
CA GLN A 107 -4.19 11.70 9.42
C GLN A 107 -2.98 10.75 9.63
N MET A 108 -3.14 9.73 10.45
CA MET A 108 -2.09 8.75 10.79
C MET A 108 -1.60 7.89 9.60
N PHE A 109 -2.37 7.82 8.50
CA PHE A 109 -2.00 7.09 7.28
C PHE A 109 -1.49 8.04 6.17
N ARG A 110 -1.49 9.36 6.40
CA ARG A 110 -1.03 10.34 5.41
C ARG A 110 0.47 10.20 5.17
N ALA A 111 0.84 10.25 3.89
CA ALA A 111 2.25 10.37 3.50
C ALA A 111 2.83 11.73 3.89
N PRO A 112 4.16 11.87 4.07
CA PRO A 112 4.81 13.14 4.39
C PRO A 112 4.45 14.25 3.42
N GLU A 113 4.37 13.96 2.13
CA GLU A 113 3.98 14.92 1.10
C GLU A 113 2.50 15.32 1.11
N MET A 114 1.64 14.60 1.84
CA MET A 114 0.26 15.01 2.16
C MET A 114 0.19 15.86 3.44
N VAL A 115 1.20 15.77 4.30
CA VAL A 115 1.34 16.59 5.51
C VAL A 115 2.01 17.93 5.19
N ASP A 116 3.02 17.92 4.32
CA ASP A 116 3.68 19.11 3.78
C ASP A 116 3.64 19.09 2.23
N LEU A 117 2.65 19.78 1.68
CA LEU A 117 2.40 19.90 0.23
C LEU A 117 3.50 20.68 -0.53
N TYR A 118 4.49 21.25 0.17
CA TYR A 118 5.63 21.91 -0.48
C TYR A 118 6.76 20.94 -0.81
N MET A 119 6.74 19.71 -0.28
CA MET A 119 7.77 18.70 -0.53
C MET A 119 7.81 18.23 -1.99
N VAL A 120 6.66 18.24 -2.67
CA VAL A 120 6.52 17.72 -4.03
C VAL A 120 5.67 18.65 -4.90
N LYS A 121 5.81 18.49 -6.22
CA LYS A 121 4.99 19.24 -7.19
C LYS A 121 3.66 18.56 -7.50
N LYS A 122 3.53 17.27 -7.18
CA LYS A 122 2.37 16.43 -7.51
C LYS A 122 2.20 15.33 -6.47
N LEU A 123 0.97 15.04 -6.07
CA LEU A 123 0.64 13.81 -5.34
C LEU A 123 0.36 12.69 -6.34
N THR A 124 0.95 11.52 -6.11
CA THR A 124 0.96 10.39 -7.03
C THR A 124 0.67 9.09 -6.26
N GLN A 125 0.72 7.96 -6.95
CA GLN A 125 0.61 6.61 -6.38
C GLN A 125 1.52 6.36 -5.16
N ALA A 126 2.64 7.08 -5.06
CA ALA A 126 3.56 6.95 -3.94
C ALA A 126 2.91 7.25 -2.57
N THR A 127 1.84 8.04 -2.53
CA THR A 127 1.10 8.31 -1.29
C THR A 127 0.41 7.05 -0.76
N ASP A 128 -0.11 6.22 -1.67
CA ASP A 128 -0.73 4.94 -1.32
C ASP A 128 0.32 3.94 -0.83
N VAL A 129 1.54 3.95 -1.38
CA VAL A 129 2.62 3.06 -0.91
C VAL A 129 3.03 3.36 0.53
N TRP A 130 3.08 4.64 0.92
CA TRP A 130 3.28 5.00 2.33
C TRP A 130 2.17 4.45 3.22
N ALA A 131 0.90 4.65 2.81
CA ALA A 131 -0.25 4.17 3.55
C ALA A 131 -0.29 2.63 3.64
N LEU A 132 0.20 1.91 2.62
CA LEU A 132 0.43 0.46 2.66
C LEU A 132 1.52 0.08 3.68
N GLY A 133 2.58 0.87 3.82
CA GLY A 133 3.57 0.71 4.88
C GLY A 133 2.94 0.79 6.28
N CYS A 134 2.09 1.79 6.50
CA CYS A 134 1.30 1.89 7.73
C CYS A 134 0.36 0.68 7.91
N CYS A 135 -0.30 0.23 6.85
CA CYS A 135 -1.17 -0.96 6.90
C CYS A 135 -0.39 -2.22 7.28
N LEU A 136 0.77 -2.50 6.67
CA LEU A 136 1.59 -3.67 6.98
C LEU A 136 2.03 -3.66 8.44
N TYR A 137 2.49 -2.51 8.94
CA TYR A 137 2.83 -2.34 10.34
C TYR A 137 1.63 -2.63 11.25
N SER A 138 0.44 -2.11 10.92
CA SER A 138 -0.77 -2.36 11.70
C SER A 138 -1.23 -3.81 11.67
N LEU A 139 -1.09 -4.50 10.54
CA LEU A 139 -1.39 -5.93 10.43
C LEU A 139 -0.40 -6.79 11.23
N ALA A 140 0.88 -6.43 11.23
CA ALA A 140 1.94 -7.17 11.92
C ALA A 140 1.90 -6.94 13.43
N PHE A 141 1.88 -5.69 13.86
CA PHE A 141 2.11 -5.31 15.25
C PHE A 141 0.84 -4.91 16.00
N PHE A 142 -0.29 -4.87 15.31
CA PHE A 142 -1.58 -4.50 15.89
C PHE A 142 -1.53 -3.12 16.57
N GLN A 143 -0.73 -2.22 16.01
CA GLN A 143 -0.51 -0.85 16.47
C GLN A 143 -0.43 0.09 15.27
N ASN A 144 -0.49 1.40 15.50
CA ASN A 144 -0.30 2.38 14.44
C ASN A 144 1.15 2.82 14.40
N CYS A 145 1.71 3.06 13.20
CA CYS A 145 3.07 3.61 13.08
C CYS A 145 3.19 4.98 13.76
N PHE A 146 2.18 5.81 13.53
CA PHE A 146 2.13 7.20 13.96
C PHE A 146 0.86 7.43 14.76
N GLU A 147 0.99 8.15 15.87
CA GLU A 147 -0.15 8.58 16.67
C GLU A 147 -0.96 9.66 15.94
N GLU A 148 -2.27 9.71 16.24
CA GLU A 148 -3.13 10.77 15.72
C GLU A 148 -2.62 12.15 16.16
N GLY A 149 -2.73 13.15 15.28
CA GLY A 149 -2.25 14.50 15.55
C GLY A 149 -0.75 14.71 15.31
N SER A 150 0.07 13.64 15.21
CA SER A 150 1.54 13.75 15.16
C SER A 150 2.11 13.93 13.75
N ASN A 151 1.83 15.09 13.13
CA ASN A 151 2.42 15.44 11.82
C ASN A 151 3.96 15.42 11.83
N LEU A 152 4.57 15.80 12.95
CA LEU A 152 6.03 15.80 13.07
C LEU A 152 6.61 14.39 12.99
N ALA A 153 5.96 13.40 13.61
CA ALA A 153 6.41 12.01 13.56
C ALA A 153 6.34 11.43 12.13
N ILE A 154 5.32 11.81 11.37
CA ILE A 154 5.22 11.43 9.94
C ILE A 154 6.37 12.06 9.16
N LEU A 155 6.59 13.37 9.31
CA LEU A 155 7.63 14.10 8.58
C LEU A 155 9.06 13.66 8.93
N SER A 156 9.30 13.29 10.20
CA SER A 156 10.60 12.81 10.67
C SER A 156 10.77 11.29 10.56
N ARG A 157 9.75 10.56 10.07
CA ARG A 157 9.72 9.09 10.03
C ARG A 157 10.04 8.47 11.39
N ASN A 158 9.42 9.00 12.44
CA ASN A 158 9.63 8.54 13.81
C ASN A 158 8.56 7.52 14.20
N TYR A 159 8.86 6.25 13.98
CA TYR A 159 8.09 5.09 14.47
C TYR A 159 9.05 4.06 15.07
N LYS A 160 8.55 3.16 15.92
CA LYS A 160 9.37 2.13 16.58
C LYS A 160 8.87 0.74 16.21
N ILE A 161 9.77 -0.18 15.85
CA ILE A 161 9.43 -1.61 15.76
C ILE A 161 9.35 -2.19 17.18
N PRO A 162 8.27 -2.91 17.55
CA PRO A 162 8.18 -3.58 18.84
C PRO A 162 9.34 -4.56 19.07
N ASP A 163 9.85 -4.60 20.31
CA ASP A 163 11.01 -5.42 20.67
C ASP A 163 10.71 -6.94 20.56
N ASP A 164 9.42 -7.30 20.58
CA ASP A 164 8.88 -8.66 20.45
C ASP A 164 8.49 -9.02 19.00
N ASN A 165 9.12 -8.41 17.99
CA ASN A 165 8.83 -8.66 16.57
C ASN A 165 9.05 -10.15 16.17
N PRO A 166 7.99 -10.91 15.81
CA PRO A 166 8.13 -12.31 15.41
C PRO A 166 8.40 -12.50 13.91
N TYR A 167 8.42 -11.42 13.11
CA TYR A 167 8.41 -11.49 11.64
C TYR A 167 9.79 -11.33 10.98
N GLY A 168 10.84 -11.17 11.79
CA GLY A 168 12.22 -11.01 11.33
C GLY A 168 12.51 -9.66 10.66
N GLU A 169 13.73 -9.51 10.17
CA GLU A 169 14.23 -8.26 9.57
C GLU A 169 13.61 -7.98 8.20
N GLY A 170 13.19 -9.01 7.46
CA GLY A 170 12.63 -8.86 6.11
C GLY A 170 11.35 -8.01 6.08
N ILE A 171 10.43 -8.26 7.02
CA ILE A 171 9.20 -7.46 7.15
C ILE A 171 9.51 -6.04 7.63
N VAL A 172 10.45 -5.88 8.56
CA VAL A 172 10.89 -4.56 9.06
C VAL A 172 11.49 -3.73 7.92
N GLU A 173 12.36 -4.32 7.12
CA GLU A 173 12.99 -3.67 5.98
C GLU A 173 11.98 -3.29 4.90
N LEU A 174 10.98 -4.15 4.63
CA LEU A 174 9.89 -3.83 3.71
C LEU A 174 9.04 -2.64 4.22
N ILE A 175 8.72 -2.61 5.52
CA ILE A 175 8.04 -1.46 6.14
C ILE A 175 8.89 -0.19 5.98
N ASP A 176 10.20 -0.24 6.23
CA ASP A 176 11.09 0.92 6.09
C ASP A 176 11.16 1.45 4.65
N ARG A 177 11.20 0.55 3.66
CA ARG A 177 11.19 0.93 2.23
C ARG A 177 9.91 1.65 1.82
N MET A 178 8.75 1.21 2.33
CA MET A 178 7.47 1.88 2.08
C MET A 178 7.33 3.20 2.85
N LEU A 179 7.84 3.25 4.08
CA LEU A 179 7.83 4.45 4.94
C LEU A 179 9.02 5.39 4.68
N THR A 180 9.62 5.36 3.49
CA THR A 180 10.69 6.29 3.12
C THR A 180 10.12 7.67 2.77
N VAL A 181 10.67 8.72 3.38
CA VAL A 181 10.15 10.10 3.26
C VAL A 181 10.33 10.66 1.85
N ASP A 182 11.52 10.50 1.27
CA ASP A 182 11.77 10.89 -0.12
C ASP A 182 10.98 9.98 -1.08
N VAL A 183 10.00 10.56 -1.77
CA VAL A 183 9.15 9.88 -2.75
C VAL A 183 9.96 9.17 -3.84
N LYS A 184 11.14 9.67 -4.22
CA LYS A 184 11.98 9.04 -5.24
C LYS A 184 12.73 7.81 -4.74
N ALA A 185 13.04 7.78 -3.45
CA ALA A 185 13.70 6.66 -2.78
C ALA A 185 12.70 5.65 -2.20
N ARG A 186 11.44 6.06 -2.02
CA ARG A 186 10.35 5.20 -1.57
C ARG A 186 10.12 4.07 -2.57
N ALA A 187 9.90 2.87 -2.03
CA ALA A 187 9.54 1.72 -2.85
C ALA A 187 8.32 2.04 -3.73
N ASP A 188 8.32 1.49 -4.93
CA ASP A 188 7.13 1.39 -5.76
C ASP A 188 6.45 0.02 -5.56
N MET A 189 5.26 -0.17 -6.13
CA MET A 189 4.51 -1.43 -5.97
C MET A 189 5.29 -2.64 -6.51
N THR A 190 6.14 -2.46 -7.52
CA THR A 190 6.99 -3.53 -8.05
C THR A 190 8.01 -3.97 -7.01
N GLU A 191 8.72 -3.02 -6.37
CA GLU A 191 9.66 -3.34 -5.29
C GLU A 191 8.95 -4.00 -4.11
N VAL A 192 7.78 -3.51 -3.70
CA VAL A 192 6.97 -4.11 -2.62
C VAL A 192 6.63 -5.57 -2.90
N ILE A 193 6.13 -5.88 -4.10
CA ILE A 193 5.76 -7.23 -4.51
C ILE A 193 6.98 -8.16 -4.54
N LEU A 194 8.11 -7.69 -5.09
CA LEU A 194 9.36 -8.46 -5.13
C LEU A 194 9.90 -8.76 -3.72
N CYS A 195 9.79 -7.80 -2.80
CA CYS A 195 10.18 -8.00 -1.41
C CYS A 195 9.29 -9.04 -0.72
N LEU A 196 7.96 -8.95 -0.89
CA LEU A 196 7.04 -9.96 -0.35
C LEU A 196 7.35 -11.37 -0.86
N SER A 197 7.66 -11.49 -2.16
CA SER A 197 8.07 -12.76 -2.76
C SER A 197 9.38 -13.30 -2.21
N ALA A 198 10.38 -12.44 -2.03
CA ALA A 198 11.64 -12.83 -1.42
C ALA A 198 11.45 -13.31 0.03
N ILE A 199 10.69 -12.56 0.84
CA ILE A 199 10.41 -12.92 2.24
C ILE A 199 9.67 -14.25 2.32
N TYR A 200 8.62 -14.45 1.51
CA TYR A 200 7.86 -15.69 1.48
C TYR A 200 8.73 -16.91 1.11
N SER A 201 9.66 -16.71 0.17
CA SER A 201 10.54 -17.76 -0.34
C SER A 201 11.81 -17.97 0.50
N GLY A 202 11.98 -17.22 1.60
CA GLY A 202 13.21 -17.25 2.41
C GLY A 202 14.46 -16.77 1.65
N ARG A 203 14.29 -15.93 0.63
CA ARG A 203 15.37 -15.37 -0.20
C ARG A 203 15.80 -13.99 0.32
N PRO A 204 17.05 -13.57 0.04
CA PRO A 204 17.47 -12.21 0.35
C PRO A 204 16.59 -11.18 -0.37
N LEU A 205 16.32 -10.06 0.29
CA LEU A 205 15.57 -8.96 -0.30
C LEU A 205 16.32 -8.37 -1.50
N PRO A 206 15.59 -7.92 -2.54
CA PRO A 206 16.21 -7.22 -3.66
C PRO A 206 16.94 -5.96 -3.17
N PRO A 207 18.01 -5.52 -3.85
CA PRO A 207 18.71 -4.29 -3.48
C PRO A 207 17.76 -3.09 -3.55
N ARG A 208 17.90 -2.13 -2.63
CA ARG A 208 17.14 -0.88 -2.69
C ARG A 208 17.45 -0.13 -3.97
N LYS A 209 16.46 0.56 -4.52
CA LYS A 209 16.63 1.48 -5.65
C LYS A 209 17.62 2.58 -5.26
N GLN A 210 18.81 2.57 -5.86
CA GLN A 210 19.80 3.62 -5.59
C GLN A 210 19.34 4.93 -6.24
N VAL A 211 19.02 5.93 -5.43
CA VAL A 211 18.84 7.30 -5.93
C VAL A 211 20.23 7.87 -6.16
N LYS A 212 20.55 8.23 -7.40
CA LYS A 212 21.76 9.01 -7.72
C LYS A 212 21.64 10.38 -7.03
N VAL A 213 22.20 10.49 -5.83
CA VAL A 213 22.37 11.77 -5.15
C VAL A 213 23.42 12.55 -5.94
N LYS A 214 23.04 13.71 -6.50
CA LYS A 214 24.04 14.67 -6.99
C LYS A 214 24.83 15.13 -5.76
N LYS A 215 26.11 14.73 -5.65
CA LYS A 215 27.01 15.24 -4.63
C LYS A 215 26.99 16.78 -4.66
N PRO A 216 26.75 17.46 -3.53
CA PRO A 216 27.08 18.86 -3.40
C PRO A 216 28.60 19.03 -3.58
N ALA A 217 29.01 20.12 -4.22
CA ALA A 217 30.43 20.45 -4.38
C ALA A 217 31.12 20.51 -3.02
N GLU A 218 32.29 19.88 -2.94
CA GLU A 218 33.13 19.78 -1.75
C GLU A 218 33.58 21.18 -1.31
N GLY A 219 33.32 21.49 -0.03
CA GLY A 219 33.69 22.74 0.62
C GLY A 219 33.71 22.54 2.14
N GLU A 220 34.86 22.09 2.62
CA GLU A 220 35.49 22.26 3.94
C GLU A 220 34.63 22.28 5.23
N GLY A 221 35.00 21.39 6.17
CA GLY A 221 34.70 21.52 7.60
C GLY A 221 34.45 20.19 8.31
N GLN A 222 35.52 19.54 8.78
CA GLN A 222 35.42 18.38 9.68
C GLN A 222 34.86 18.84 11.04
N VAL A 223 33.69 18.31 11.43
CA VAL A 223 33.16 18.41 12.79
C VAL A 223 32.68 17.01 13.19
N GLU A 224 33.36 16.43 14.16
CA GLU A 224 33.10 15.08 14.69
C GLU A 224 31.77 15.02 15.46
N GLU A 225 30.93 14.04 15.10
CA GLU A 225 29.64 13.76 15.75
C GLU A 225 29.80 12.94 17.04
N LYS A 226 29.29 13.45 18.17
CA LYS A 226 29.08 12.67 19.40
C LYS A 226 27.83 11.79 19.25
N LYS A 227 28.01 10.46 19.38
CA LYS A 227 26.94 9.46 19.37
C LYS A 227 26.55 9.08 20.80
N ASP A 228 25.39 9.54 21.26
CA ASP A 228 24.70 8.97 22.42
C ASP A 228 24.14 7.58 22.06
N ARG A 229 24.37 6.58 22.93
CA ARG A 229 23.94 5.18 22.74
C ARG A 229 22.41 5.03 22.77
N VAL A 230 21.81 4.51 21.70
CA VAL A 230 20.39 4.08 21.70
C VAL A 230 20.15 2.81 20.84
N GLY A 231 19.21 1.95 21.27
CA GLY A 231 19.02 0.55 20.85
C GLY A 231 18.81 0.27 19.35
N LYS A 232 19.10 -0.99 18.98
CA LYS A 232 19.35 -1.57 17.65
C LYS A 232 18.33 -1.30 16.52
N PHE A 233 17.16 -0.73 16.81
CA PHE A 233 16.07 -0.51 15.85
C PHE A 233 15.49 0.91 15.88
N ARG A 234 16.24 1.89 16.35
CA ARG A 234 15.86 3.29 16.17
C ARG A 234 16.25 3.74 14.77
N THR A 235 15.26 4.14 13.99
CA THR A 235 15.52 4.96 12.80
C THR A 235 15.62 6.40 13.27
N ASP A 236 16.83 6.91 13.42
CA ASP A 236 17.20 8.30 13.71
C ASP A 236 16.81 9.31 12.59
N GLY A 237 15.82 8.96 11.77
CA GLY A 237 15.47 9.68 10.56
C GLY A 237 16.26 9.27 9.32
N GLN A 238 17.26 8.38 9.41
CA GLN A 238 17.99 7.85 8.24
C GLN A 238 18.40 6.37 8.39
N GLY A 239 17.46 5.45 8.14
CA GLY A 239 17.76 4.03 7.90
C GLY A 239 18.41 3.27 9.07
N ILE A 240 18.57 1.96 8.93
CA ILE A 240 19.29 1.11 9.89
C ILE A 240 20.78 1.13 9.50
N VAL A 241 21.64 1.64 10.38
CA VAL A 241 23.11 1.59 10.20
C VAL A 241 23.71 0.62 11.24
N THR A 242 24.45 -0.39 10.77
CA THR A 242 25.19 -1.35 11.59
C THR A 242 26.61 -0.83 11.88
N GLN A 243 27.05 -0.73 13.16
CA GLN A 243 28.47 -0.81 13.58
C GLN A 243 28.70 -0.83 15.13
N GLU A 244 29.83 -1.43 15.56
CA GLU A 244 30.26 -1.76 16.95
C GLU A 244 31.13 -0.67 17.68
N PRO A 245 31.37 -0.74 19.02
CA PRO A 245 31.45 0.44 19.91
C PRO A 245 32.85 0.81 20.45
N ILE A 246 33.04 2.04 20.97
CA ILE A 246 33.80 2.42 22.22
C ILE A 246 33.48 3.90 22.65
N VAL A 247 33.74 4.18 23.95
CA VAL A 247 33.28 5.15 24.98
C VAL A 247 33.46 6.69 24.75
N GLU A 248 32.51 7.49 25.28
CA GLU A 248 32.32 8.97 25.19
C GLU A 248 33.02 9.83 26.29
N PRO A 249 33.02 11.19 26.14
CA PRO A 249 32.16 12.01 27.03
C PRO A 249 31.46 13.27 26.40
N LYS A 250 30.38 13.72 27.09
CA LYS A 250 29.24 14.64 26.75
C LYS A 250 29.50 16.08 26.27
N LYS A 251 28.60 16.66 25.44
CA LYS A 251 28.15 18.09 25.47
C LYS A 251 26.93 18.40 24.58
N ASN A 252 26.06 19.29 25.07
CA ASN A 252 24.76 19.79 24.57
C ASN A 252 24.73 20.37 23.13
N MET A 253 23.62 20.20 22.39
CA MET A 253 23.26 21.01 21.20
C MET A 253 21.75 21.30 21.08
N GLU A 254 21.44 22.52 20.62
CA GLU A 254 20.11 23.10 20.34
C GLU A 254 19.50 22.66 18.98
N ALA A 255 18.17 22.69 18.87
CA ALA A 255 17.39 22.24 17.71
C ALA A 255 17.25 23.28 16.56
N LYS A 256 17.26 22.80 15.31
CA LYS A 256 17.08 23.58 14.06
C LYS A 256 15.63 24.12 13.91
N LYS A 257 15.47 25.38 13.48
CA LYS A 257 14.18 26.11 13.40
C LYS A 257 13.32 25.76 12.17
N LEU A 258 11.99 25.64 12.39
CA LEU A 258 10.93 25.43 11.38
C LEU A 258 10.71 26.64 10.44
N ASN A 259 10.22 26.38 9.22
CA ASN A 259 9.75 27.40 8.27
C ASN A 259 8.50 28.15 8.83
N PRO A 260 8.53 29.50 8.92
CA PRO A 260 7.49 30.32 9.53
C PRO A 260 6.12 30.30 8.83
N ASP A 261 6.05 29.87 7.57
CA ASP A 261 4.79 29.86 6.81
C ASP A 261 4.03 28.52 6.88
N SER A 262 4.63 27.51 7.52
CA SER A 262 4.05 26.17 7.70
C SER A 262 2.83 26.16 8.63
N ALA A 263 1.91 25.20 8.43
CA ALA A 263 0.76 25.01 9.30
C ALA A 263 1.16 24.78 10.78
N ALA A 264 2.31 24.14 11.03
CA ALA A 264 2.86 23.97 12.38
C ALA A 264 3.29 25.32 13.02
N ALA A 265 3.88 26.23 12.24
CA ALA A 265 4.23 27.58 12.70
C ALA A 265 2.98 28.46 12.91
N ARG A 266 1.94 28.31 12.07
CA ARG A 266 0.65 29.01 12.22
C ARG A 266 -0.11 28.57 13.47
N ARG A 267 -0.12 27.26 13.78
CA ARG A 267 -0.71 26.73 15.02
C ARG A 267 0.02 27.21 16.28
N ARG A 268 1.35 27.33 16.24
CA ARG A 268 2.15 27.90 17.34
C ARG A 268 1.86 29.38 17.59
N ARG A 269 1.60 30.16 16.53
CA ARG A 269 1.19 31.58 16.64
C ARG A 269 -0.22 31.75 17.21
N ALA A 270 -1.14 30.81 16.91
CA ALA A 270 -2.48 30.82 17.48
C ALA A 270 -2.50 30.44 18.97
N ALA A 271 -1.66 29.48 19.40
CA ALA A 271 -1.52 29.11 20.81
C ALA A 271 -0.90 30.22 21.68
N ASN A 272 -0.04 31.06 21.11
CA ASN A 272 0.60 32.17 21.84
C ASN A 272 -0.24 33.47 21.93
N ARG A 273 -1.45 33.50 21.35
CA ARG A 273 -2.33 34.68 21.37
C ARG A 273 -3.54 34.55 22.31
N GLY A 274 -3.68 33.44 23.02
CA GLY A 274 -4.77 33.19 23.97
C GLY A 274 -4.26 33.10 25.40
N GLY A 275 -3.89 34.23 25.99
CA GLY A 275 -3.41 34.28 27.37
C GLY A 275 -3.36 35.71 27.87
N ASP A 276 -4.53 36.26 28.20
CA ASP A 276 -4.64 37.35 29.17
C ASP A 276 -6.01 37.25 29.85
N SER A 277 -5.97 36.91 31.13
CA SER A 277 -7.05 37.11 32.09
C SER A 277 -6.69 38.32 32.95
N PRO A 278 -7.68 39.07 33.46
CA PRO A 278 -7.55 39.60 34.81
C PRO A 278 -8.70 39.16 35.72
N THR A 279 -8.29 38.94 36.95
CA THR A 279 -9.02 38.57 38.17
C THR A 279 -10.05 39.62 38.63
N HIS A 280 -11.16 39.18 39.25
CA HIS A 280 -11.53 39.54 40.63
C HIS A 280 -12.87 38.92 41.07
N GLY A 281 -12.89 38.36 42.29
CA GLY A 281 -14.03 38.44 43.22
C GLY A 281 -14.99 37.24 43.31
N ALA A 282 -14.76 36.35 44.29
CA ALA A 282 -15.81 35.55 44.94
C ALA A 282 -16.55 36.45 45.99
N PRO A 283 -17.72 36.08 46.57
CA PRO A 283 -17.90 34.82 47.34
C PRO A 283 -19.30 34.15 47.30
N SER A 284 -19.32 32.91 47.86
CA SER A 284 -20.41 32.21 48.59
C SER A 284 -21.73 31.92 47.85
N ASP A 285 -22.37 30.74 47.91
CA ASP A 285 -22.53 29.76 48.99
C ASP A 285 -23.11 28.42 48.47
N SER A 286 -22.95 27.36 49.27
CA SER A 286 -23.79 26.14 49.42
C SER A 286 -23.76 25.01 48.37
N ASP A 287 -23.05 23.94 48.74
CA ASP A 287 -23.41 22.52 48.52
C ASP A 287 -24.62 22.12 49.43
N PRO A 288 -25.28 20.92 49.32
CA PRO A 288 -24.89 19.71 48.59
C PRO A 288 -26.01 19.00 47.76
N ALA A 289 -25.58 17.93 47.07
CA ALA A 289 -26.28 16.93 46.22
C ALA A 289 -27.47 16.16 46.90
N PRO A 290 -28.02 15.02 46.37
CA PRO A 290 -27.93 14.33 45.05
C PRO A 290 -29.33 13.85 44.53
N LEU A 291 -29.38 13.02 43.46
CA LEU A 291 -30.38 11.95 43.12
C LEU A 291 -30.67 11.90 41.60
N THR A 292 -30.16 10.88 40.89
CA THR A 292 -30.86 9.65 40.42
C THR A 292 -32.09 9.88 39.53
N SER A 293 -32.05 9.31 38.33
CA SER A 293 -32.92 8.22 37.83
C SER A 293 -33.33 8.38 36.36
N GLU A 294 -33.25 7.24 35.66
CA GLU A 294 -34.18 6.75 34.62
C GLU A 294 -34.34 7.58 33.32
N LEU A 295 -34.09 7.00 32.15
CA LEU A 295 -34.95 5.95 31.59
C LEU A 295 -34.22 4.96 30.69
N ARG A 296 -34.51 3.69 30.97
CA ARG A 296 -34.26 2.49 30.18
C ARG A 296 -35.55 2.14 29.43
N SER A 297 -35.47 1.91 28.13
CA SER A 297 -36.26 0.87 27.42
C SER A 297 -35.60 0.67 26.04
N GLN A 298 -34.81 -0.39 25.88
CA GLN A 298 -35.22 -1.72 25.42
C GLN A 298 -35.74 -1.75 23.97
N HIS A 299 -34.90 -2.30 23.08
CA HIS A 299 -35.33 -3.40 22.21
C HIS A 299 -34.15 -4.36 22.00
N HIS A 300 -34.26 -5.54 22.60
CA HIS A 300 -33.48 -6.72 22.25
C HIS A 300 -33.96 -7.24 20.88
N SER A 301 -33.03 -7.49 19.97
CA SER A 301 -33.19 -8.49 18.92
C SER A 301 -31.95 -9.37 18.92
N THR A 302 -32.20 -10.66 19.11
CA THR A 302 -31.27 -11.77 19.15
C THR A 302 -30.65 -12.00 17.77
N GLY A 303 -29.36 -11.70 17.61
CA GLY A 303 -28.56 -12.10 16.47
C GLY A 303 -27.37 -12.91 16.96
N ALA A 304 -27.26 -14.16 16.51
CA ALA A 304 -26.22 -15.10 16.89
C ALA A 304 -24.80 -14.52 16.66
N ALA A 305 -23.89 -14.80 17.60
CA ALA A 305 -22.48 -14.47 17.46
C ALA A 305 -21.88 -15.09 16.18
N PRO A 306 -21.07 -14.34 15.40
CA PRO A 306 -20.41 -14.91 14.24
C PRO A 306 -19.44 -16.02 14.69
N LYS A 307 -19.52 -17.16 13.99
CA LYS A 307 -18.62 -18.30 14.24
C LYS A 307 -17.16 -17.90 13.95
N PRO A 308 -16.19 -18.41 14.70
CA PRO A 308 -14.78 -18.11 14.45
C PRO A 308 -14.36 -18.64 13.07
N VAL A 309 -13.81 -17.76 12.24
CA VAL A 309 -13.15 -18.13 10.98
C VAL A 309 -11.98 -19.05 11.32
N LYS A 310 -11.97 -20.25 10.74
CA LYS A 310 -10.90 -21.22 10.99
C LYS A 310 -9.72 -20.86 10.13
N MET A 311 -8.52 -20.88 10.70
CA MET A 311 -7.24 -20.56 10.05
C MET A 311 -6.88 -21.45 8.83
N LYS A 312 -7.73 -22.44 8.50
CA LYS A 312 -7.58 -23.34 7.34
C LYS A 312 -8.21 -22.81 6.04
N ASP A 313 -8.88 -21.66 6.06
CA ASP A 313 -9.58 -21.12 4.88
C ASP A 313 -8.67 -20.26 3.95
N PHE A 314 -7.36 -20.21 4.22
CA PHE A 314 -6.35 -19.47 3.43
C PHE A 314 -5.59 -20.35 2.42
N GLU A 315 -6.25 -21.34 1.80
CA GLU A 315 -5.63 -22.14 0.73
C GLU A 315 -5.62 -21.35 -0.60
N THR A 316 -4.63 -20.47 -0.77
CA THR A 316 -4.29 -19.88 -2.07
C THR A 316 -2.78 -19.97 -2.26
N SER A 317 -2.33 -20.57 -3.36
CA SER A 317 -0.89 -20.66 -3.66
C SER A 317 -0.31 -19.26 -3.86
N PHE A 318 0.92 -19.03 -3.39
CA PHE A 318 1.63 -17.76 -3.60
C PHE A 318 1.75 -17.38 -5.08
N SER A 319 1.86 -18.38 -5.97
CA SER A 319 1.83 -18.18 -7.42
C SER A 319 0.48 -17.64 -7.91
N ASP A 320 -0.63 -18.05 -7.30
CA ASP A 320 -1.97 -17.58 -7.64
C ASP A 320 -2.24 -16.17 -7.11
N LEU A 321 -1.50 -15.73 -6.08
CA LEU A 321 -1.60 -14.40 -5.50
C LEU A 321 -1.15 -13.30 -6.48
N PHE A 322 -0.18 -13.63 -7.35
CA PHE A 322 0.41 -12.73 -8.34
C PHE A 322 0.15 -13.15 -9.80
N ALA A 323 -0.48 -14.30 -10.01
CA ALA A 323 -1.00 -14.68 -11.32
C ALA A 323 -2.23 -13.82 -11.61
N PHE A 324 -2.12 -12.99 -12.64
CA PHE A 324 -3.24 -12.19 -13.15
C PHE A 324 -4.31 -13.15 -13.72
N LYS A 325 -5.29 -13.54 -12.91
CA LYS A 325 -6.49 -14.22 -13.41
C LYS A 325 -7.33 -13.18 -14.14
N GLY A 326 -7.17 -13.12 -15.46
CA GLY A 326 -8.16 -12.52 -16.34
C GLY A 326 -9.54 -13.10 -16.00
N THR A 327 -10.54 -12.22 -15.99
CA THR A 327 -11.95 -12.55 -15.75
C THR A 327 -12.38 -13.85 -16.42
N PRO A 328 -13.14 -14.74 -15.75
CA PRO A 328 -13.65 -15.95 -16.38
C PRO A 328 -14.71 -15.55 -17.41
N ALA A 329 -14.39 -15.77 -18.69
CA ALA A 329 -15.38 -15.71 -19.76
C ALA A 329 -16.38 -16.87 -19.57
N GLY A 330 -17.65 -16.53 -19.43
CA GLY A 330 -18.73 -17.50 -19.48
C GLY A 330 -18.79 -18.18 -20.85
N ASP A 331 -19.04 -19.49 -20.80
CA ASP A 331 -19.59 -20.38 -21.83
C ASP A 331 -19.11 -20.20 -23.31
N PRO A 332 -18.26 -21.10 -23.83
CA PRO A 332 -17.75 -21.01 -25.20
C PRO A 332 -18.71 -21.54 -26.27
N PHE A 333 -19.96 -21.92 -25.96
CA PHE A 333 -20.92 -22.45 -26.95
C PHE A 333 -22.10 -21.52 -27.23
N GLY A 334 -21.83 -20.25 -27.55
CA GLY A 334 -22.79 -19.34 -28.17
C GLY A 334 -22.63 -19.29 -29.69
N ARG A 335 -23.58 -19.87 -30.43
CA ARG A 335 -23.66 -19.84 -31.91
C ARG A 335 -23.58 -18.40 -32.44
N ASN A 336 -22.47 -18.03 -33.08
CA ASN A 336 -22.38 -17.28 -34.34
C ASN A 336 -20.93 -16.80 -34.57
N GLY A 337 -20.31 -17.25 -35.66
CA GLY A 337 -18.91 -17.04 -36.00
C GLY A 337 -18.55 -15.60 -36.39
N ARG A 338 -18.48 -14.68 -35.41
CA ARG A 338 -17.97 -13.30 -35.61
C ARG A 338 -17.05 -12.77 -34.50
N VAL A 339 -16.55 -13.61 -33.58
CA VAL A 339 -15.75 -13.13 -32.43
C VAL A 339 -14.24 -13.09 -32.70
N GLY A 340 -13.71 -13.96 -33.56
CA GLY A 340 -12.25 -14.07 -33.78
C GLY A 340 -11.57 -12.85 -34.40
N LYS A 341 -12.28 -12.05 -35.22
CA LYS A 341 -11.71 -10.82 -35.81
C LYS A 341 -11.68 -9.63 -34.84
N SER A 342 -12.63 -9.57 -33.90
CA SER A 342 -12.71 -8.46 -32.93
C SER A 342 -11.59 -8.52 -31.89
N ILE A 343 -11.18 -9.72 -31.48
CA ILE A 343 -10.13 -9.92 -30.47
C ILE A 343 -8.74 -9.63 -31.07
N HIS A 344 -8.53 -9.95 -32.34
CA HIS A 344 -7.25 -9.69 -33.01
C HIS A 344 -7.05 -8.20 -33.32
N GLN A 345 -8.13 -7.47 -33.59
CA GLN A 345 -8.07 -6.03 -33.90
C GLN A 345 -7.84 -5.17 -32.65
N ASP A 346 -8.41 -5.56 -31.50
CA ASP A 346 -8.13 -4.93 -30.19
C ASP A 346 -6.70 -5.17 -29.67
N HIS A 347 -6.00 -6.19 -30.20
CA HIS A 347 -4.62 -6.52 -29.82
C HIS A 347 -3.57 -5.64 -30.53
N HIS A 348 -3.93 -4.96 -31.61
CA HIS A 348 -3.02 -4.12 -32.39
C HIS A 348 -3.15 -2.61 -32.10
N GLU A 349 -4.17 -2.18 -31.35
CA GLU A 349 -4.42 -0.75 -31.06
C GLU A 349 -3.95 -0.27 -29.68
N LYS A 350 -3.31 -1.10 -28.86
CA LYS A 350 -2.83 -0.71 -27.53
C LYS A 350 -1.30 -0.69 -27.48
N ASP A 351 -0.74 0.52 -27.37
CA ASP A 351 0.69 0.75 -27.18
C ASP A 351 1.27 -0.08 -26.02
N TYR A 352 2.15 -1.00 -26.42
CA TYR A 352 2.76 -2.07 -25.63
C TYR A 352 3.82 -1.54 -24.67
N PHE A 353 3.66 -1.81 -23.38
CA PHE A 353 4.76 -1.77 -22.39
C PHE A 353 4.73 -2.97 -21.42
N SER A 354 4.04 -4.04 -21.79
CA SER A 354 4.10 -5.32 -21.08
C SER A 354 4.32 -6.42 -22.11
N VAL A 355 5.49 -7.06 -22.07
CA VAL A 355 5.68 -8.33 -22.78
C VAL A 355 4.85 -9.37 -22.03
N SER A 356 3.61 -9.57 -22.49
CA SER A 356 2.72 -10.61 -22.00
C SER A 356 3.03 -11.87 -22.79
N ILE A 357 3.79 -12.79 -22.20
CA ILE A 357 3.88 -14.14 -22.74
C ILE A 357 2.50 -14.77 -22.56
N ASP A 358 1.88 -15.23 -23.65
CA ASP A 358 0.58 -15.90 -23.60
C ASP A 358 0.61 -17.06 -22.59
N PRO A 359 -0.43 -17.22 -21.75
CA PRO A 359 -0.46 -18.31 -20.79
C PRO A 359 -0.38 -19.66 -21.53
N PRO A 360 0.30 -20.68 -20.97
CA PRO A 360 0.56 -21.95 -21.67
C PRO A 360 -0.70 -22.63 -22.23
N ALA A 361 -1.84 -22.48 -21.57
CA ALA A 361 -3.12 -23.02 -22.03
C ALA A 361 -3.59 -22.38 -23.36
N LEU A 362 -3.34 -21.08 -23.55
CA LEU A 362 -3.69 -20.38 -24.78
C LEU A 362 -2.81 -20.87 -25.92
N LEU A 363 -1.49 -20.94 -25.71
CA LEU A 363 -0.51 -21.46 -26.67
C LEU A 363 -0.86 -22.88 -27.14
N ILE A 364 -1.22 -23.77 -26.21
CA ILE A 364 -1.67 -25.13 -26.54
C ILE A 364 -2.95 -25.10 -27.40
N GLY A 365 -3.89 -24.20 -27.08
CA GLY A 365 -5.10 -24.00 -27.88
C GLY A 365 -4.81 -23.55 -29.32
N TRP A 366 -3.94 -22.54 -29.48
CA TRP A 366 -3.48 -22.08 -30.79
C TRP A 366 -2.77 -23.19 -31.58
N MET A 367 -1.91 -23.98 -30.91
CA MET A 367 -1.21 -25.10 -31.54
C MET A 367 -2.18 -26.21 -31.99
N ALA A 368 -3.22 -26.49 -31.21
CA ALA A 368 -4.24 -27.47 -31.59
C ALA A 368 -5.05 -27.01 -32.81
N VAL A 369 -5.43 -25.73 -32.88
CA VAL A 369 -6.12 -25.14 -34.03
C VAL A 369 -5.23 -25.13 -35.26
N ALA A 370 -3.96 -24.70 -35.12
CA ALA A 370 -2.99 -24.73 -36.20
C ALA A 370 -2.78 -26.16 -36.74
N HIS A 371 -2.67 -27.14 -35.85
CA HIS A 371 -2.55 -28.55 -36.24
C HIS A 371 -3.78 -29.05 -37.00
N ALA A 372 -4.98 -28.69 -36.53
CA ALA A 372 -6.23 -29.04 -37.19
C ALA A 372 -6.30 -28.44 -38.61
N ILE A 373 -5.87 -27.19 -38.78
CA ILE A 373 -5.80 -26.54 -40.10
C ILE A 373 -4.76 -27.23 -40.99
N MET A 374 -3.57 -27.53 -40.47
CA MET A 374 -2.53 -28.24 -41.24
C MET A 374 -2.97 -29.65 -41.65
N ARG A 375 -3.80 -30.32 -40.84
CA ARG A 375 -4.41 -31.63 -41.17
C ARG A 375 -5.44 -31.57 -42.30
N LEU A 376 -5.99 -30.40 -42.61
CA LEU A 376 -6.87 -30.22 -43.77
C LEU A 376 -6.08 -30.13 -45.09
N ILE A 377 -4.80 -29.77 -45.02
CA ILE A 377 -3.97 -29.48 -46.19
C ILE A 377 -2.95 -30.60 -46.43
N PHE A 378 -2.40 -31.19 -45.36
CA PHE A 378 -1.31 -32.15 -45.43
C PHE A 378 -1.66 -33.51 -44.79
N PRO A 379 -1.10 -34.62 -45.33
CA PRO A 379 -1.15 -35.91 -44.66
C PRO A 379 -0.43 -35.86 -43.31
N LEU A 380 -0.84 -36.72 -42.38
CA LEU A 380 -0.48 -36.67 -40.96
C LEU A 380 1.03 -36.43 -40.65
N PRO A 381 2.00 -37.09 -41.32
CA PRO A 381 3.42 -36.88 -41.02
C PRO A 381 3.91 -35.47 -41.37
N LEU A 382 3.44 -34.93 -42.50
CA LEU A 382 3.77 -33.58 -42.98
C LEU A 382 3.06 -32.51 -42.13
N ALA A 383 1.80 -32.76 -41.73
CA ALA A 383 1.06 -31.86 -40.85
C ALA A 383 1.74 -31.73 -39.48
N LEU A 384 2.23 -32.84 -38.90
CA LEU A 384 3.00 -32.82 -37.65
C LEU A 384 4.29 -32.01 -37.78
N SER A 385 5.08 -32.27 -38.82
CA SER A 385 6.34 -31.54 -39.07
C SER A 385 6.10 -30.04 -39.27
N ALA A 386 5.07 -29.66 -40.05
CA ALA A 386 4.71 -28.27 -40.28
C ALA A 386 4.21 -27.57 -38.99
N THR A 387 3.45 -28.29 -38.15
CA THR A 387 2.96 -27.75 -36.87
C THR A 387 4.12 -27.49 -35.90
N VAL A 388 5.08 -28.40 -35.82
CA VAL A 388 6.28 -28.23 -35.00
C VAL A 388 7.13 -27.06 -35.52
N GLY A 389 7.32 -26.96 -36.85
CA GLY A 389 8.02 -25.82 -37.46
C GLY A 389 7.36 -24.48 -37.14
N TYR A 390 6.02 -24.41 -37.22
CA TYR A 390 5.25 -23.22 -36.87
C TYR A 390 5.40 -22.85 -35.39
N ALA A 391 5.38 -23.84 -34.48
CA ALA A 391 5.57 -23.62 -33.05
C ALA A 391 6.97 -23.09 -32.72
N ILE A 392 8.01 -23.64 -33.34
CA ILE A 392 9.40 -23.18 -33.15
C ILE A 392 9.56 -21.75 -33.68
N ALA A 393 8.97 -21.42 -34.83
CA ALA A 393 9.01 -20.07 -35.37
C ALA A 393 8.29 -19.06 -34.46
N GLY A 394 7.14 -19.43 -33.89
CA GLY A 394 6.41 -18.60 -32.92
C GLY A 394 7.23 -18.36 -31.64
N LEU A 395 7.85 -19.39 -31.08
CA LEU A 395 8.72 -19.26 -29.91
C LEU A 395 9.95 -18.38 -30.20
N TRP A 396 10.52 -18.50 -31.40
CA TRP A 396 11.65 -17.67 -31.82
C TRP A 396 11.24 -16.20 -31.97
N TYR A 397 10.05 -15.93 -32.51
CA TYR A 397 9.49 -14.59 -32.63
C TYR A 397 9.26 -13.95 -31.25
N GLU A 398 8.63 -14.65 -30.33
CA GLU A 398 8.41 -14.18 -28.95
C GLU A 398 9.73 -13.91 -28.21
N TRP A 399 10.72 -14.78 -28.38
CA TRP A 399 12.04 -14.60 -27.75
C TRP A 399 12.81 -13.41 -28.35
N ALA A 400 12.77 -13.23 -29.67
CA ALA A 400 13.36 -12.07 -30.34
C ALA A 400 12.66 -10.76 -29.92
N HIS A 401 11.34 -10.78 -29.77
CA HIS A 401 10.55 -9.64 -29.31
C HIS A 401 10.85 -9.29 -27.85
N PHE A 402 10.99 -10.29 -26.98
CA PHE A 402 11.44 -10.10 -25.60
C PHE A 402 12.84 -9.48 -25.53
N LEU A 403 13.80 -9.97 -26.32
CA LEU A 403 15.16 -9.40 -26.38
C LEU A 403 15.18 -7.95 -26.88
N ALA A 404 14.31 -7.61 -27.83
CA ALA A 404 14.22 -6.25 -28.37
C ALA A 404 13.55 -5.25 -27.42
N HIS A 405 12.76 -5.72 -26.45
CA HIS A 405 12.05 -4.86 -25.47
C HIS A 405 12.64 -4.88 -24.07
N THR A 406 13.66 -5.71 -23.82
CA THR A 406 14.41 -5.76 -22.55
C THR A 406 15.78 -5.09 -22.60
N ARG A 407 16.14 -4.48 -23.74
CA ARG A 407 17.24 -3.53 -23.90
C ARG A 407 16.69 -2.12 -24.01
#